data_AF-A0A351MMK6-F1
#
_entry.id   AF-A0A351MMK6-F1
#
_cell.length_a   1.000
_cell.length_b   1.000
_cell.length_c   1.000
_cell.angle_alpha   90.00
_cell.angle_beta   90.00
_cell.angle_gamma   90.00
#
_symmetry.space_group_name_H-M   'P 1'
#
loop_
_entity.id
_entity.type
_entity.pdbx_description
1 polymer ?
#
loop_
_entity_poly.entity_id
_entity_poly.type
_entity_poly.pdbx_seq_one_letter_code
_entity_poly.pdbx_strand_id
1 'polypeptide(L)'
;MRVRSAQSGLPIGGRKRMVTFIHCADLHLGKKFARVTDENKLVSFHDARLGVLASLRQLAKDRGAEFVLVAGDLFDGHGVESALVTRVCAILNEFEVPVYILPGNHDHYDAAG
;
A
#
# COMPACT_ATOMS: atom_id res chain seq x y z
N MET A 1 2.95 23.75 61.20
CA MET A 1 2.66 23.95 59.77
C MET A 1 3.77 23.28 58.98
N ARG A 2 3.50 22.13 58.35
CA ARG A 2 4.52 21.25 57.74
C ARG A 2 4.47 21.45 56.23
N VAL A 3 5.47 22.14 55.66
CA VAL A 3 5.59 22.30 54.21
C VAL A 3 6.02 20.95 53.64
N ARG A 4 5.11 20.28 52.93
CA ARG A 4 5.45 19.09 52.15
C ARG A 4 6.17 19.55 50.89
N SER A 5 7.44 19.17 50.78
CA SER A 5 8.20 19.20 49.53
C SER A 5 7.41 18.43 48.45
N ALA A 6 7.03 19.11 47.38
CA ALA A 6 6.47 18.46 46.20
C ALA A 6 7.60 17.68 45.50
N GLN A 7 7.61 16.36 45.63
CA GLN A 7 8.25 15.50 44.65
C GLN A 7 7.32 15.47 43.42
N SER A 8 7.59 16.32 42.43
CA SER A 8 6.94 16.22 41.12
C SER A 8 7.66 15.14 40.31
N GLY A 9 7.21 13.90 40.46
CA GLY A 9 7.56 12.82 39.55
C GLY A 9 6.85 13.03 38.21
N LEU A 10 7.61 13.10 37.12
CA LEU A 10 7.17 12.50 35.87
C LEU A 10 8.06 11.27 35.63
N PRO A 11 7.49 10.06 35.51
CA PRO A 11 8.27 8.91 35.08
C PRO A 11 8.70 9.13 33.63
N ILE A 12 10.00 9.35 33.42
CA ILE A 12 10.64 9.32 32.10
C ILE A 12 10.67 7.84 31.67
N GLY A 13 9.52 7.33 31.26
CA GLY A 13 9.30 5.92 30.97
C GLY A 13 8.26 5.75 29.87
N GLY A 14 8.36 6.54 28.80
CA GLY A 14 7.58 6.29 27.60
C GLY A 14 8.02 4.96 27.00
N ARG A 15 7.19 3.91 27.09
CA ARG A 15 7.40 2.70 26.31
C ARG A 15 7.55 3.14 24.84
N LYS A 16 8.67 2.84 24.19
CA LYS A 16 8.82 3.03 22.74
C LYS A 16 7.64 2.29 22.08
N ARG A 17 6.69 3.03 21.51
CA ARG A 17 5.69 2.42 20.63
C ARG A 17 6.42 2.01 19.36
N MET A 18 6.52 0.72 19.13
CA MET A 18 6.97 0.20 17.85
C MET A 18 5.78 0.16 16.92
N VAL A 19 5.94 0.75 15.74
CA VAL A 19 4.95 0.73 14.67
C VAL A 19 5.37 -0.31 13.65
N THR A 20 4.45 -1.19 13.29
CA THR A 20 4.67 -2.18 12.22
C THR A 20 3.84 -1.76 11.02
N PHE A 21 4.46 -1.67 9.84
CA PHE A 21 3.75 -1.36 8.60
C PHE A 21 4.40 -2.09 7.43
N ILE A 22 3.67 -2.22 6.33
CA ILE A 22 4.19 -2.76 5.08
C ILE A 22 4.52 -1.62 4.15
N HIS A 23 5.68 -1.70 3.49
CA HIS A 23 6.10 -0.78 2.45
C HIS A 23 6.32 -1.53 1.15
N CYS A 24 5.76 -1.02 0.06
CA CYS A 24 6.01 -1.47 -1.30
C CYS A 24 5.96 -0.28 -2.27
N ALA A 25 6.42 -0.49 -3.51
CA ALA A 25 6.41 0.50 -4.59
C ALA A 25 6.44 -0.23 -5.95
N ASP A 26 6.23 0.52 -7.05
CA ASP A 26 6.49 0.10 -8.42
C ASP A 26 5.71 -1.17 -8.86
N LEU A 27 4.43 -1.26 -8.46
CA LEU A 27 3.57 -2.39 -8.80
C LEU A 27 3.19 -2.40 -10.29
N HIS A 28 3.07 -1.21 -10.90
CA HIS A 28 2.76 -1.01 -12.31
C HIS A 28 1.62 -1.93 -12.79
N LEU A 29 0.47 -1.87 -12.10
CA LEU A 29 -0.72 -2.64 -12.49
C LEU A 29 -1.20 -2.18 -13.87
N GLY A 30 -1.53 -3.14 -14.73
CA GLY A 30 -1.95 -2.87 -16.11
C GLY A 30 -0.81 -2.79 -17.13
N LYS A 31 0.44 -3.07 -16.72
CA LYS A 31 1.59 -3.07 -17.64
C LYS A 31 1.38 -3.98 -18.85
N LYS A 32 1.58 -3.41 -20.03
CA LYS A 32 1.55 -4.16 -21.30
C LYS A 32 2.89 -4.87 -21.52
N PHE A 33 2.86 -6.19 -21.70
CA PHE A 33 4.06 -6.97 -21.95
C PHE A 33 4.30 -7.16 -23.46
N ALA A 34 4.73 -6.11 -24.14
CA ALA A 34 4.88 -6.08 -25.61
C ALA A 34 5.80 -7.17 -26.21
N ARG A 35 6.67 -7.79 -25.39
CA ARG A 35 7.60 -8.85 -25.82
C ARG A 35 7.05 -10.27 -25.61
N VAL A 36 5.85 -10.39 -25.04
CA VAL A 36 5.19 -11.67 -24.78
C VAL A 36 4.07 -11.83 -25.82
N THR A 37 4.27 -12.75 -26.75
CA THR A 37 3.30 -13.05 -27.83
C THR A 37 2.31 -14.15 -27.45
N ASP A 38 2.54 -14.81 -26.31
CA ASP A 38 1.72 -15.90 -25.79
C ASP A 38 0.62 -15.31 -24.88
N GLU A 39 -0.63 -15.40 -25.33
CA GLU A 39 -1.79 -14.83 -24.64
C GLU A 39 -2.00 -15.43 -23.25
N ASN A 40 -1.73 -16.73 -23.06
CA ASN A 40 -1.87 -17.38 -21.75
C ASN A 40 -0.84 -16.83 -20.75
N LYS A 41 0.38 -16.53 -21.23
CA LYS A 41 1.41 -15.89 -20.40
C LYS A 41 1.04 -14.45 -20.05
N LEU A 42 0.45 -13.71 -20.99
CA LEU A 42 -0.03 -12.34 -20.72
C LEU A 42 -1.04 -12.32 -19.58
N VAL A 43 -2.07 -13.18 -19.64
CA VAL A 43 -3.08 -13.32 -18.59
C VAL A 43 -2.42 -13.69 -17.25
N SER A 44 -1.52 -14.67 -17.26
CA SER A 44 -0.80 -15.09 -16.04
C SER A 44 0.01 -13.95 -15.41
N PHE A 45 0.67 -13.10 -16.20
CA PHE A 45 1.42 -11.96 -15.66
C PHE A 45 0.51 -10.87 -15.07
N HIS A 46 -0.64 -10.60 -15.69
CA HIS A 46 -1.63 -9.67 -15.15
C HIS A 46 -2.22 -10.17 -13.85
N ASP A 47 -2.60 -11.45 -13.80
CA ASP A 47 -3.12 -12.07 -12.58
C ASP A 47 -2.07 -12.12 -11.48
N ALA A 48 -0.81 -12.42 -11.80
CA ALA A 48 0.28 -12.40 -10.82
C ALA A 48 0.46 -11.01 -10.19
N ARG A 49 0.41 -9.94 -10.99
CA ARG A 49 0.50 -8.56 -10.48
C ARG A 49 -0.68 -8.19 -9.59
N LEU A 50 -1.91 -8.52 -10.01
CA LEU A 50 -3.09 -8.31 -9.16
C LEU A 50 -3.03 -9.14 -7.87
N GLY A 51 -2.49 -10.35 -7.94
CA GLY A 51 -2.27 -11.23 -6.79
C GLY A 51 -1.33 -10.66 -5.72
N VAL A 52 -0.49 -9.67 -6.07
CA VAL A 52 0.34 -8.95 -5.09
C VAL A 52 -0.53 -8.23 -4.06
N LEU A 53 -1.64 -7.62 -4.46
CA LEU A 53 -2.54 -6.93 -3.51
C LEU A 53 -3.12 -7.90 -2.49
N ALA A 54 -3.56 -9.09 -2.93
CA ALA A 54 -4.04 -10.13 -2.02
C ALA A 54 -2.93 -10.62 -1.07
N SER A 55 -1.70 -10.71 -1.58
CA SER A 55 -0.52 -11.11 -0.79
C SER A 55 -0.16 -10.04 0.26
N LEU A 56 -0.21 -8.76 -0.09
CA LEU A 56 0.00 -7.64 0.84
C LEU A 56 -1.07 -7.62 1.92
N ARG A 57 -2.33 -7.87 1.56
CA ARG A 57 -3.44 -7.99 2.53
C ARG A 57 -3.19 -9.10 3.53
N GLN A 58 -2.82 -10.29 3.06
CA GLN A 58 -2.53 -11.42 3.94
C GLN A 58 -1.31 -11.11 4.83
N LEU A 59 -0.25 -10.54 4.26
CA LEU A 59 0.94 -10.16 5.02
C LEU A 59 0.63 -9.13 6.11
N ALA A 60 -0.27 -8.18 5.85
CA ALA A 60 -0.68 -7.19 6.84
C ALA A 60 -1.33 -7.85 8.05
N LYS A 61 -2.20 -8.84 7.82
CA LYS A 61 -2.83 -9.65 8.87
C LYS A 61 -1.80 -10.46 9.64
N ASP A 62 -0.96 -11.21 8.93
CA ASP A 62 0.00 -12.14 9.54
C ASP A 62 1.06 -11.43 10.40
N ARG A 63 1.40 -10.18 10.05
CA ARG A 63 2.42 -9.39 10.75
C ARG A 63 1.85 -8.40 11.75
N GLY A 64 0.51 -8.29 11.85
CA GLY A 64 -0.13 -7.25 12.67
C GLY A 64 0.31 -5.85 12.24
N ALA A 65 0.38 -5.61 10.93
CA ALA A 65 0.70 -4.29 10.40
C ALA A 65 -0.45 -3.32 10.71
N GLU A 66 -0.12 -2.08 11.04
CA GLU A 66 -1.09 -1.02 11.34
C GLU A 66 -1.57 -0.33 10.07
N PHE A 67 -0.79 -0.38 8.99
CA PHE A 67 -1.14 0.14 7.67
C PHE A 67 -0.22 -0.43 6.58
N VAL A 68 -0.60 -0.20 5.33
CA VAL A 68 0.22 -0.47 4.14
C VAL A 68 0.52 0.85 3.43
N LEU A 69 1.76 1.03 2.98
CA LEU A 69 2.20 2.18 2.19
C LEU A 69 2.68 1.69 0.82
N VAL A 70 1.97 2.12 -0.23
CA VAL A 70 2.40 2.03 -1.63
C VAL A 70 3.07 3.35 -1.99
N ALA A 71 4.40 3.35 -2.13
CA ALA A 71 5.22 4.56 -2.22
C ALA A 71 5.54 4.99 -3.67
N GLY A 72 4.63 4.73 -4.62
CA GLY A 72 4.78 5.11 -6.02
C GLY A 72 4.32 4.04 -6.99
N ASP A 73 3.95 4.48 -8.20
CA ASP A 73 3.72 3.67 -9.40
C ASP A 73 2.82 2.45 -9.14
N LEU A 74 1.63 2.69 -8.56
CA LEU A 74 0.62 1.65 -8.38
C LEU A 74 0.13 1.13 -9.74
N PHE A 75 -0.10 2.04 -10.69
CA PHE A 75 -0.53 1.72 -12.05
C PHE A 75 0.57 1.99 -13.08
N ASP A 76 0.55 1.26 -14.19
CA ASP A 76 1.47 1.47 -15.33
C ASP A 76 0.96 2.61 -16.23
N GLY A 77 0.84 3.82 -15.68
CA GLY A 77 0.54 5.07 -16.37
C GLY A 77 -0.42 5.02 -17.57
N HIS A 78 -0.07 5.73 -18.66
CA HIS A 78 -0.99 6.02 -19.77
C HIS A 78 -1.77 4.80 -20.29
N GLY A 79 -3.10 4.87 -20.23
CA GLY A 79 -4.00 3.90 -20.86
C GLY A 79 -4.41 2.72 -19.98
N VAL A 80 -4.33 2.85 -18.66
CA VAL A 80 -4.93 1.88 -17.73
C VAL A 80 -6.45 1.87 -17.90
N GLU A 81 -7.02 0.69 -18.09
CA GLU A 81 -8.47 0.54 -18.29
C GLU A 81 -9.25 0.85 -16.99
N SER A 82 -10.34 1.61 -17.10
CA SER A 82 -11.20 1.94 -15.94
C SER A 82 -11.74 0.71 -15.21
N ALA A 83 -11.91 -0.41 -15.93
CA ALA A 83 -12.29 -1.69 -15.34
C ALA A 83 -11.22 -2.22 -14.36
N LEU A 84 -9.93 -2.08 -14.71
CA LEU A 84 -8.82 -2.46 -13.84
C LEU A 84 -8.77 -1.55 -12.60
N VAL A 85 -8.95 -0.24 -12.76
CA VAL A 85 -9.01 0.71 -11.64
C VAL A 85 -10.13 0.32 -10.67
N THR A 86 -11.33 0.05 -11.19
CA THR A 86 -12.49 -0.38 -10.40
C THR A 86 -12.20 -1.67 -9.62
N ARG A 87 -11.58 -2.65 -10.28
CA ARG A 87 -11.19 -3.92 -9.65
C ARG A 87 -10.15 -3.71 -8.55
N VAL A 88 -9.15 -2.85 -8.78
CA VAL A 88 -8.13 -2.52 -7.76
C VAL A 88 -8.77 -1.82 -6.57
N CYS A 89 -9.67 -0.85 -6.78
CA CYS A 89 -10.41 -0.21 -5.69
C CYS A 89 -11.22 -1.22 -4.86
N ALA A 90 -11.88 -2.18 -5.52
CA ALA A 90 -12.61 -3.24 -4.82
C ALA A 90 -11.69 -4.09 -3.93
N ILE A 91 -10.52 -4.49 -4.45
CA ILE A 91 -9.52 -5.26 -3.67
C ILE A 91 -8.96 -4.44 -2.51
N LEU A 92 -8.64 -3.16 -2.73
CA LEU A 92 -8.15 -2.26 -1.68
C LEU A 92 -9.17 -2.09 -0.55
N ASN A 93 -10.46 -2.09 -0.87
CA ASN A 93 -11.55 -2.02 0.11
C ASN A 93 -11.68 -3.29 0.98
N GLU A 94 -11.02 -4.39 0.63
CA GLU A 94 -10.97 -5.61 1.45
C GLU A 94 -9.87 -5.58 2.51
N PHE A 95 -8.98 -4.57 2.51
CA PHE A 95 -7.96 -4.43 3.55
C PHE A 95 -8.61 -4.02 4.88
N GLU A 96 -8.24 -4.71 5.95
CA GLU A 96 -8.68 -4.40 7.32
C GLU A 96 -7.91 -3.25 7.95
N VAL A 97 -6.88 -2.75 7.25
CA VAL A 97 -6.00 -1.66 7.67
C VAL A 97 -5.93 -0.60 6.57
N PRO A 98 -5.63 0.66 6.91
CA PRO A 98 -5.47 1.70 5.91
C PRO A 98 -4.40 1.36 4.88
N VAL A 99 -4.69 1.64 3.61
CA VAL A 99 -3.71 1.62 2.53
C VAL A 99 -3.46 3.05 2.08
N TYR A 100 -2.25 3.55 2.31
CA TYR A 100 -1.81 4.84 1.83
C TYR A 100 -1.09 4.65 0.49
N ILE A 101 -1.48 5.43 -0.51
CA ILE A 101 -0.86 5.40 -1.84
C ILE A 101 -0.29 6.77 -2.12
N LEU A 102 1.00 6.81 -2.43
CA LEU A 102 1.69 7.99 -2.95
C LEU A 102 1.79 7.82 -4.47
N PRO A 103 1.40 8.85 -5.26
CA PRO A 103 1.62 8.80 -6.70
C PRO A 103 3.13 8.81 -6.98
N GLY A 104 3.54 7.99 -7.93
CA GLY A 104 4.85 8.03 -8.56
C GLY A 104 4.82 8.79 -9.89
N ASN A 105 5.77 8.46 -10.76
CA ASN A 105 5.95 9.15 -12.03
C ASN A 105 5.04 8.61 -13.13
N HIS A 106 4.48 7.41 -12.99
CA HIS A 106 3.58 6.81 -13.97
C HIS A 106 2.12 7.15 -13.70
N ASP A 107 1.73 7.25 -12.44
CA ASP A 107 0.36 7.50 -11.97
C ASP A 107 0.15 8.94 -11.47
N HIS A 108 0.98 9.87 -11.95
CA HIS A 108 0.81 11.30 -11.75
C HIS A 108 -0.55 11.80 -12.28
N TYR A 109 -1.20 12.64 -11.47
CA TYR A 109 -2.43 13.33 -11.84
C TYR A 109 -2.14 14.33 -12.97
N ASP A 110 -2.61 14.05 -14.18
CA ASP A 110 -2.75 15.09 -15.20
C ASP A 110 -4.08 15.82 -14.96
N ALA A 111 -4.00 17.11 -14.63
CA ALA A 111 -5.17 17.95 -14.38
C ALA A 111 -6.00 18.23 -15.66
N ALA A 112 -5.58 17.71 -16.81
CA ALA A 112 -6.28 17.80 -18.09
C ALA A 112 -7.26 16.64 -18.38
N GLY A 113 -7.57 15.80 -17.39
CA GLY A 113 -8.64 14.79 -17.49
C GLY A 113 -10.04 15.38 -17.49
#